data_AF-A0A2D7U3V2-F1
#
_entry.id   AF-A0A2D7U3V2-F1
#
_cell.length_a   1.000
_cell.length_b   1.000
_cell.length_c   1.000
_cell.angle_alpha   90.00
_cell.angle_beta   90.00
_cell.angle_gamma   90.00
#
_symmetry.space_group_name_H-M   'P 1'
#
loop_
_entity.id
_entity.type
_entity.pdbx_description
1 polymer ?
#
loop_
_entity_poly.entity_id
_entity_poly.type
_entity_poly.pdbx_seq_one_letter_code
_entity_poly.pdbx_strand_id
1 'polypeptide(L)' 'MQIGIVDYGASNIFSVLRAISFLGAEAKIVTNPEELKSIDKIILPGQGSMGSCINNLKKK' A
#
# COMPACT_ATOMS: atom_id res chain seq x y z
N MET A 1 -16.45 -1.18 -2.19
CA MET A 1 -15.21 -0.73 -2.84
C MET A 1 -14.05 -1.08 -1.92
N GLN A 2 -13.10 -1.90 -2.37
CA GLN A 2 -11.98 -2.39 -1.58
C GLN A 2 -10.68 -1.67 -1.97
N ILE A 3 -10.02 -1.02 -1.00
CA ILE A 3 -8.75 -0.32 -1.20
C ILE A 3 -7.61 -1.22 -0.74
N GLY A 4 -6.57 -1.38 -1.56
CA GLY A 4 -5.34 -2.11 -1.22
C GLY A 4 -4.17 -1.16 -1.03
N ILE A 5 -3.43 -1.29 0.07
CA ILE A 5 -2.15 -0.60 0.30
C ILE A 5 -1.04 -1.62 0.05
N VAL A 6 -0.24 -1.42 -0.98
CA VAL A 6 0.83 -2.38 -1.33
C VAL A 6 2.00 -2.21 -0.37
N ASP A 7 2.29 -3.26 0.40
CA ASP A 7 3.50 -3.32 1.20
C ASP A 7 4.67 -3.80 0.34
N TYR A 8 5.50 -2.84 -0.07
CA TYR A 8 6.81 -3.10 -0.67
C TYR A 8 7.97 -2.67 0.24
N GLY A 9 7.75 -2.57 1.56
CA GLY A 9 8.75 -2.09 2.51
C GLY A 9 8.73 -0.57 2.72
N ALA A 10 7.58 0.07 2.51
CA ALA A 10 7.40 1.49 2.79
C ALA A 10 7.21 1.74 4.29
N SER A 11 7.87 2.76 4.85
CA SER A 11 7.85 3.08 6.29
C SER A 11 6.54 3.72 6.78
N ASN A 12 5.69 4.18 5.87
CA ASN A 12 4.50 4.99 6.21
C ASN A 12 3.16 4.27 6.00
N ILE A 13 3.15 2.94 5.81
CA ILE A 13 1.94 2.13 5.59
C ILE A 13 0.88 2.37 6.68
N PHE A 14 1.27 2.34 7.97
CA PHE A 14 0.34 2.55 9.08
C PHE A 14 -0.19 3.99 9.19
N SER A 15 0.54 4.98 8.66
CA SER A 15 0.05 6.35 8.56
C SER A 15 -1.04 6.46 7.49
N VAL A 16 -0.84 5.80 6.35
CA VAL A 16 -1.84 5.71 5.27
C VAL A 16 -3.08 4.95 5.76
N LEU A 17 -2.92 3.82 6.44
CA LEU A 17 -4.02 3.05 7.00
C LEU A 17 -4.88 3.89 7.96
N ARG A 18 -4.23 4.67 8.85
CA ARG A 18 -4.93 5.59 9.77
C ARG A 18 -5.67 6.70 9.03
N ALA A 19 -5.08 7.28 7.98
CA ALA A 19 -5.74 8.31 7.19
C ALA A 19 -7.01 7.79 6.51
N ILE A 20 -6.96 6.56 5.95
CA ILE A 20 -8.12 5.92 5.33
C ILE A 20 -9.21 5.64 6.37
N SER A 21 -8.83 5.07 7.53
CA SER A 21 -9.74 4.82 8.64
C SER A 21 -10.40 6.10 9.18
N PHE A 22 -9.63 7.19 9.30
CA PHE A 22 -10.14 8.50 9.69
C PHE A 22 -11.20 9.05 8.72
N LEU A 23 -11.06 8.75 7.42
CA LEU A 23 -12.04 9.11 6.39
C LEU A 23 -13.27 8.18 6.35
N GLY A 24 -13.36 7.22 7.28
CA GLY A 24 -14.48 6.26 7.35
C GLY A 24 -14.42 5.15 6.29
N ALA A 25 -13.24 4.92 5.71
CA ALA A 25 -13.03 3.86 4.73
C ALA A 25 -12.16 2.74 5.30
N GLU A 26 -12.18 1.59 4.63
CA GLU A 26 -11.35 0.43 4.96
C GLU A 26 -10.32 0.19 3.87
N ALA A 27 -9.13 -0.24 4.28
CA ALA A 27 -8.08 -0.68 3.38
C ALA A 27 -7.41 -1.95 3.89
N LYS A 28 -6.98 -2.77 2.95
CA LYS A 28 -6.23 -4.00 3.18
C LYS A 28 -4.76 -3.78 2.86
N ILE A 29 -3.87 -4.21 3.75
CA ILE A 29 -2.44 -4.27 3.42
C ILE A 29 -2.21 -5.47 2.52
N VAL A 30 -1.66 -5.23 1.34
CA VAL A 30 -1.41 -6.24 0.31
C VAL A 30 0.06 -6.60 0.32
N THR A 31 0.38 -7.87 0.58
CA THR A 31 1.77 -8.35 0.68
C THR A 31 2.18 -9.28 -0.45
N ASN A 32 1.21 -9.80 -1.21
CA ASN A 32 1.43 -10.60 -2.41
C ASN A 32 0.52 -10.12 -3.56
N PRO A 33 0.90 -10.35 -4.83
CA PRO A 33 0.12 -9.90 -5.99
C PRO A 33 -1.26 -10.54 -6.11
N GLU A 34 -1.44 -11.77 -5.61
CA GLU A 34 -2.70 -12.52 -5.73
C GLU A 34 -3.85 -11.84 -4.98
N GLU A 35 -3.56 -11.18 -3.86
CA GLU A 35 -4.53 -10.37 -3.12
C GLU A 35 -5.09 -9.17 -3.92
N LEU A 36 -4.39 -8.71 -4.96
CA LEU A 36 -4.86 -7.59 -5.80
C LEU A 36 -6.09 -7.95 -6.63
N LYS A 37 -6.38 -9.25 -6.83
CA LYS A 37 -7.52 -9.72 -7.62
C LYS A 37 -8.87 -9.27 -7.03
N SER A 38 -8.95 -9.01 -5.72
CA SER A 38 -10.16 -8.53 -5.06
C SER A 38 -10.18 -7.01 -4.82
N ILE A 39 -9.13 -6.29 -5.22
CA ILE A 39 -8.94 -4.86 -4.93
C ILE A 39 -9.44 -3.98 -6.07
N ASP A 40 -10.28 -2.98 -5.76
CA ASP A 40 -10.80 -2.02 -6.73
C ASP A 40 -9.83 -0.84 -6.96
N LYS A 41 -9.07 -0.47 -5.93
CA LYS A 41 -8.17 0.69 -5.94
C LYS A 41 -6.90 0.38 -5.16
N ILE A 42 -5.75 0.75 -5.71
CA ILE A 42 -4.46 0.55 -5.04
C ILE A 42 -3.84 1.86 -4.59
N ILE A 43 -3.11 1.80 -3.47
CA ILE A 43 -2.23 2.84 -2.97
C ILE A 43 -0.81 2.25 -2.94
N LEU A 44 0.12 2.95 -3.57
CA LEU A 44 1.55 2.70 -3.46
C LEU A 44 2.15 3.70 -2.46
N PRO A 45 2.27 3.31 -1.17
CA PRO A 45 2.76 4.21 -0.12
C PRO A 45 4.27 4.42 -0.27
N GLY A 46 4.77 5.65 -0.14
CA GLY A 46 6.20 5.91 -0.22
C GLY A 46 6.65 7.05 0.69
N GLN A 47 7.87 6.95 1.20
CA GLN A 47 8.57 8.02 1.93
C GLN A 47 10.06 7.96 1.54
N GLY A 48 10.69 9.10 1.26
CA GLY A 48 12.08 9.17 0.82
C GLY A 48 12.22 9.20 -0.70
N SER A 49 13.31 8.61 -1.24
CA SER A 49 13.60 8.67 -2.68
C SER A 49 12.78 7.65 -3.49
N MET A 50 12.30 8.08 -4.65
CA MET A 50 11.53 7.22 -5.57
C MET A 50 12.35 6.00 -6.03
N GLY A 51 13.66 6.16 -6.23
CA GLY A 51 14.55 5.07 -6.63
C GLY A 51 14.61 3.94 -5.60
N SER A 52 14.76 4.26 -4.32
CA SER A 52 14.72 3.26 -3.24
C SER A 52 13.37 2.55 -3.18
N CYS A 53 12.27 3.28 -3.38
CA CYS A 53 10.94 2.70 -3.40
C CYS A 53 10.77 1.67 -4.53
N ILE A 54 11.14 2.04 -5.76
CA ILE A 54 11.07 1.15 -6.93
C ILE A 54 11.96 -0.09 -6.73
N ASN A 55 13.16 0.08 -6.17
CA ASN A 55 14.07 -1.04 -5.94
C ASN A 55 13.50 -2.05 -4.93
N ASN A 56 12.83 -1.58 -3.88
CA ASN A 56 12.20 -2.48 -2.92
C ASN A 56 10.98 -3.21 -3.53
N LEU A 57 10.19 -2.50 -4.36
CA LEU A 57 9.09 -3.11 -5.11
C LEU A 57 9.55 -4.24 -6.03
N LYS A 58 10.69 -4.07 -6.72
CA LYS A 58 11.24 -5.10 -7.62
C LYS A 58 11.85 -6.32 -6.91
N LYS A 59 12.14 -6.22 -5.61
CA LYS A 59 12.71 -7.32 -4.81
C LYS A 59 11.65 -8.26 -4.23
N LYS A 60 10.39 -7.82 -4.19
CA LYS A 60 9.21 -8.57 -3.73
C LYS A 60 8.48 -9.15 -4.94
#